data_AF-A0A3D5AV49-F1
#
_entry.id   AF-A0A3D5AV49-F1
#
_cell.length_a   1.000
_cell.length_b   1.000
_cell.length_c   1.000
_cell.angle_alpha   90.00
_cell.angle_beta   90.00
_cell.angle_gamma   90.00
#
_symmetry.space_group_name_H-M   'P 1'
#
loop_
_entity.id
_entity.type
_entity.pdbx_description
1 polymer ?
#
loop_
_entity_poly.entity_id
_entity_poly.type
_entity_poly.pdbx_seq_one_letter_code
_entity_poly.pdbx_strand_id
1 'polypeptide(L)' 'ADIPGLIEGAAEGAGLGIRFLKHLARTRILLHLVDVAPLDPESDPVRSVTALAAELGKFSEELAGRERWLVLNK' A
#
# COMPACT_ATOMS: atom_id res chain seq x y z
N ALA A 1 4.57 -5.12 10.81
CA ALA A 1 3.27 -4.63 11.28
C ALA A 1 2.27 -5.00 10.20
N ASP A 2 1.26 -5.81 10.51
CA ASP A 2 0.20 -6.15 9.57
C ASP A 2 -0.89 -5.09 9.62
N ILE A 3 -1.32 -4.59 8.46
CA ILE A 3 -2.36 -3.58 8.35
C ILE A 3 -3.34 -3.98 7.25
N PRO A 4 -4.64 -4.10 7.55
CA PRO A 4 -5.65 -4.33 6.53
C PRO A 4 -5.90 -3.03 5.76
N GLY A 5 -5.72 -3.09 4.42
CA GLY A 5 -6.14 -2.06 3.46
C GLY A 5 -5.50 -0.70 3.68
N LEU A 6 -4.55 -0.30 2.83
CA LEU A 6 -4.14 1.10 2.78
C LEU A 6 -5.37 1.96 2.49
N ILE A 7 -5.80 2.75 3.48
CA ILE A 7 -6.93 3.65 3.36
C ILE A 7 -6.58 4.66 2.28
N GLU A 8 -7.36 4.72 1.20
CA GLU A 8 -7.25 5.75 0.16
C GLU A 8 -7.19 7.14 0.82
N GLY A 9 -6.29 8.02 0.35
CA GLY A 9 -6.07 9.33 0.97
C GLY A 9 -5.16 9.32 2.20
N ALA A 10 -4.42 8.23 2.44
CA ALA A 10 -3.39 8.17 3.48
C ALA A 10 -2.30 9.25 3.30
N ALA A 11 -1.96 9.61 2.05
CA ALA A 11 -0.99 10.66 1.76
C ALA A 11 -1.55 12.08 2.01
N GLU A 12 -2.88 12.26 1.99
CA GLU A 12 -3.57 13.56 2.05
C GLU A 12 -3.89 14.04 3.47
N GLY A 13 -3.47 13.29 4.50
CA GLY A 13 -3.54 13.75 5.89
C GLY A 13 -4.66 13.16 6.74
N ALA A 14 -5.33 12.09 6.28
CA ALA A 14 -6.10 11.24 7.20
C ALA A 14 -5.13 10.74 8.29
N GLY A 15 -5.23 11.25 9.52
CA GLY A 15 -4.15 11.22 10.53
C GLY A 15 -3.55 9.84 10.87
N LEU A 16 -4.24 8.74 10.56
CA LEU A 16 -3.74 7.37 10.63
C LEU A 16 -2.78 7.00 9.49
N GLY A 17 -3.06 7.46 8.26
CA GLY A 17 -2.29 7.17 7.05
C GLY A 17 -0.88 7.75 7.07
N ILE A 18 -0.72 9.02 7.42
CA ILE A 18 0.61 9.66 7.53
C ILE A 18 1.47 8.98 8.60
N ARG A 19 0.90 8.63 9.76
CA ARG A 19 1.65 7.94 10.82
C ARG A 19 2.11 6.56 10.36
N PHE A 20 1.29 5.87 9.58
CA PHE A 20 1.65 4.59 8.98
C PHE A 20 2.76 4.73 7.93
N LEU A 21 2.65 5.68 7.00
CA LEU A 21 3.66 5.92 5.98
C LEU A 21 5.03 6.27 6.60
N LYS A 22 5.03 7.04 7.70
CA LYS A 22 6.23 7.27 8.53
C LYS A 22 6.78 6.01 9.19
N HIS A 23 5.92 5.05 9.54
CA HIS A 23 6.37 3.76 10.07
C HIS A 23 6.96 2.87 8.97
N LEU A 24 6.31 2.78 7.80
CA LEU A 24 6.82 2.09 6.61
C LEU A 24 8.18 2.64 6.15
N ALA A 25 8.39 3.95 6.21
CA ALA A 25 9.68 4.57 5.91
C ALA A 25 10.83 4.08 6.83
N ARG A 26 10.54 3.40 7.94
CA ARG A 26 11.55 2.81 8.82
C ARG A 26 11.76 1.30 8.62
N THR A 27 10.95 0.65 7.77
CA THR A 27 11.09 -0.79 7.50
C THR A 27 12.05 -1.04 6.33
N ARG A 28 12.74 -2.19 6.36
CA ARG A 28 13.76 -2.55 5.35
C ARG A 28 13.17 -3.20 4.10
N ILE A 29 12.06 -3.93 4.25
CA ILE A 29 11.37 -4.64 3.17
C ILE A 29 9.89 -4.25 3.22
N LEU A 30 9.30 -4.05 2.04
CA LEU A 30 7.86 -3.84 1.88
C LEU A 30 7.21 -5.10 1.31
N LEU A 31 6.30 -5.69 2.06
CA LEU A 31 5.44 -6.77 1.58
C LEU A 31 4.06 -6.18 1.27
N HIS A 32 3.66 -6.30 0.01
CA HIS A 32 2.37 -5.84 -0.47
C HIS A 32 1.50 -7.05 -0.74
N LEU A 33 0.56 -7.31 0.18
CA LEU A 33 -0.38 -8.40 0.05
C LEU A 33 -1.46 -8.02 -0.97
N VAL A 34 -1.63 -8.86 -2.00
CA VAL A 34 -2.60 -8.66 -3.08
C VAL A 34 -3.55 -9.83 -3.08
N ASP A 35 -4.83 -9.57 -2.86
CA ASP A 35 -5.88 -10.59 -3.03
C ASP A 35 -6.12 -10.80 -4.53
N VAL A 36 -5.93 -12.03 -5.01
CA VAL A 36 -6.11 -12.42 -6.41
C VAL A 36 -7.43 -13.14 -6.68
N ALA A 37 -8.22 -13.40 -5.64
CA ALA A 37 -9.54 -14.02 -5.76
C ALA A 37 -10.57 -13.28 -4.89
N PRO A 38 -10.73 -11.95 -5.08
CA PRO A 38 -11.67 -11.19 -4.28
C PRO A 38 -13.10 -11.70 -4.49
N LEU A 39 -13.86 -11.77 -3.40
CA LEU A 39 -15.27 -12.17 -3.42
C LEU A 39 -16.16 -11.12 -4.12
N ASP A 40 -15.69 -9.87 -4.16
CA ASP A 40 -16.37 -8.75 -4.81
C ASP A 40 -15.95 -8.67 -6.30
N PRO A 41 -16.89 -8.81 -7.26
CA PRO A 41 -16.62 -8.72 -8.69
C PRO A 41 -16.06 -7.36 -9.15
N GLU A 42 -16.32 -6.28 -8.40
CA GLU A 42 -15.84 -4.93 -8.72
C GLU A 42 -14.41 -4.69 -8.22
N SER A 43 -13.85 -5.62 -7.42
CA SER A 43 -12.50 -5.52 -6.89
C SER A 43 -11.48 -5.92 -7.95
N ASP A 44 -10.71 -4.94 -8.42
CA ASP A 44 -9.60 -5.14 -9.34
C ASP A 44 -8.25 -5.10 -8.59
N PRO A 45 -7.54 -6.24 -8.45
CA PRO A 45 -6.25 -6.30 -7.79
C PRO A 45 -5.20 -5.39 -8.44
N VAL A 46 -5.23 -5.24 -9.77
CA VAL A 46 -4.29 -4.40 -10.51
C VAL A 46 -4.50 -2.93 -10.17
N ARG A 47 -5.77 -2.51 -10.12
CA ARG A 47 -6.15 -1.16 -9.71
C ARG A 47 -5.71 -0.86 -8.28
N SER A 48 -5.93 -1.79 -7.35
CA SER A 48 -5.50 -1.66 -5.96
C SER A 48 -3.98 -1.50 -5.84
N VAL A 49 -3.23 -2.33 -6.56
CA VAL A 49 -1.77 -2.26 -6.56
C VAL A 49 -1.27 -0.91 -7.10
N THR A 50 -1.87 -0.45 -8.18
CA THR A 50 -1.51 0.81 -8.84
C THR A 50 -1.85 2.01 -7.97
N ALA A 51 -3.00 2.00 -7.30
CA ALA A 51 -3.41 3.03 -6.36
C ALA A 51 -2.44 3.15 -5.18
N LEU A 52 -2.05 2.02 -4.57
CA LEU A 52 -1.05 2.03 -3.49
C LEU A 52 0.30 2.58 -3.97
N ALA A 53 0.77 2.17 -5.16
CA ALA A 53 2.02 2.67 -5.71
C ALA A 53 1.99 4.20 -5.91
N ALA A 54 0.87 4.74 -6.39
CA ALA A 54 0.68 6.17 -6.54
C ALA A 54 0.69 6.91 -5.19
N GLU A 55 0.00 6.39 -4.17
CA GLU A 55 -0.03 6.97 -2.82
C GLU A 55 1.36 6.99 -2.16
N LEU A 56 2.14 5.91 -2.32
CA LEU A 56 3.53 5.87 -1.85
C LEU A 56 4.38 6.95 -2.54
N GLY A 57 4.20 7.12 -3.86
CA GLY A 57 4.86 8.16 -4.64
C GLY A 57 4.51 9.58 -4.19
N LYS A 58 3.23 9.84 -3.91
CA LYS A 58 2.77 11.14 -3.36
C LYS A 58 3.41 11.44 -2.00
N PHE A 59 3.66 10.42 -1.18
CA PHE A 59 4.22 10.60 0.16
C PHE A 59 5.74 10.80 0.15
N SER A 60 6.48 9.95 -0.59
CA SER A 60 7.94 9.98 -0.60
C SER A 60 8.49 9.19 -1.79
N GLU A 61 9.31 9.85 -2.62
CA GLU A 61 10.04 9.18 -3.71
C GLU A 61 10.97 8.07 -3.19
N GLU A 62 11.61 8.29 -2.03
CA GLU A 62 12.46 7.28 -1.40
C GLU A 62 11.66 6.03 -1.04
N LEU A 63 10.49 6.18 -0.41
CA LEU A 63 9.64 5.04 -0.05
C LEU A 63 9.06 4.34 -1.28
N ALA A 64 8.70 5.08 -2.32
CA ALA A 64 8.17 4.54 -3.56
C ALA A 64 9.22 3.73 -4.35
N GLY A 65 10.49 4.13 -4.27
CA GLY A 65 11.63 3.45 -4.90
C GLY A 65 12.16 2.25 -4.12
N ARG A 66 11.65 1.97 -2.91
CA ARG A 66 12.09 0.81 -2.13
C ARG A 66 11.67 -0.50 -2.77
N GLU A 67 12.48 -1.52 -2.52
CA GLU A 67 12.17 -2.89 -2.88
C GLU A 67 10.84 -3.32 -2.23
N ARG A 68 9.91 -3.75 -3.08
CA ARG A 68 8.56 -4.14 -2.70
C ARG A 68 8.20 -5.46 -3.35
N TRP A 69 7.81 -6.43 -2.54
CA TRP A 69 7.39 -7.74 -3.02
C TRP A 69 5.87 -7.80 -3.05
N LEU A 70 5.32 -8.18 -4.21
CA LEU A 70 3.91 -8.50 -4.32
C LEU A 70 3.72 -9.93 -3.81
N VAL A 71 2.96 -10.07 -2.72
CA VAL A 71 2.61 -11.35 -2.14
C VAL A 71 1.16 -11.62 -2.52
N LEU A 72 0.96 -12.56 -3.44
CA LEU A 72 -0.36 -12.92 -3.91
C LEU A 72 -1.03 -13.84 -2.89
N ASN A 73 -2.19 -13.42 -2.38
CA ASN A 73 -3.02 -14.19 -1.47
C ASN A 73 -4.35 -14.55 -2.14
N LYS A 74 -4.95 -15.66 -1.71
CA LYS A 74 -6.26 -16.14 -2.16
C LYS A 74 -7.39 -15.62 -1.27
#